data_AF-A0A920D0X0-F1
#
_entry.id   AF-A0A920D0X0-F1
#
_cell.length_a   1.000
_cell.length_b   1.000
_cell.length_c   1.000
_cell.angle_alpha   90.00
_cell.angle_beta   90.00
_cell.angle_gamma   90.00
#
_symmetry.space_group_name_H-M   'P 1'
#
loop_
_entity.id
_entity.type
_entity.pdbx_description
1 polymer ?
#
loop_
_entity_poly.entity_id
_entity_poly.type
_entity_poly.pdbx_seq_one_letter_code
_entity_poly.pdbx_strand_id
1 'polypeptide(L)'
;MFGTDLPSTRAKRPFSYADIDDLHRIVQMLADDELGMTRERYENPLPESYLKAFAAIESDPNNELIVGCIGEAIVGVLQITFTPYLTHQGSWRAITDKKRDDSLRFYERLGFKVTHEGLKMKL
;
A
#
# COMPACT_ATOMS: atom_id res chain seq x y z
N MET A 1 -18.65 -11.78 12.60
CA MET A 1 -19.34 -12.29 11.40
C MET A 1 -18.38 -12.01 10.25
N PHE A 2 -17.65 -13.03 9.79
CA PHE A 2 -16.56 -12.87 8.83
C PHE A 2 -17.17 -12.49 7.47
N GLY A 3 -16.81 -11.30 6.98
CA GLY A 3 -17.24 -10.79 5.69
C GLY A 3 -16.73 -11.70 4.57
N THR A 4 -17.60 -11.96 3.60
CA THR A 4 -17.33 -12.79 2.43
C THR A 4 -16.10 -12.27 1.68
N ASP A 5 -15.00 -13.00 1.73
CA ASP A 5 -13.84 -12.81 0.86
C ASP A 5 -14.34 -12.93 -0.59
N LEU A 6 -14.38 -11.82 -1.34
CA LEU A 6 -14.39 -11.93 -2.79
C LEU A 6 -13.01 -12.45 -3.19
N PRO A 7 -12.89 -13.66 -3.76
CA PRO A 7 -11.60 -14.17 -4.17
C PRO A 7 -11.05 -13.31 -5.31
N SER A 8 -9.78 -12.93 -5.20
CA SER A 8 -9.00 -12.49 -6.35
C SER A 8 -9.11 -13.54 -7.45
N THR A 9 -9.38 -13.13 -8.68
CA THR A 9 -9.55 -14.05 -9.83
C THR A 9 -8.24 -14.69 -10.27
N ARG A 10 -7.10 -14.35 -9.65
CA ARG A 10 -5.77 -14.80 -10.02
C ARG A 10 -4.90 -15.08 -8.80
N ALA A 11 -4.34 -16.28 -8.71
CA ALA A 11 -3.38 -16.64 -7.67
C ALA A 11 -2.21 -15.65 -7.64
N LYS A 12 -2.10 -14.87 -6.56
CA LYS A 12 -1.05 -13.86 -6.40
C LYS A 12 0.21 -14.45 -5.78
N ARG A 13 1.37 -14.00 -6.27
CA ARG A 13 2.64 -14.26 -5.59
C ARG A 13 2.65 -13.48 -4.26
N PRO A 14 3.45 -13.91 -3.26
CA PRO A 14 3.50 -13.26 -1.95
C PRO A 14 3.72 -11.74 -1.98
N PHE A 15 4.34 -11.24 -3.05
CA PHE A 15 4.34 -9.82 -3.40
C PHE A 15 3.97 -9.66 -4.87
N SER A 16 2.94 -8.86 -5.12
CA SER A 16 2.43 -8.60 -6.47
C SER A 16 1.96 -7.15 -6.57
N TYR A 17 2.01 -6.57 -7.77
CA TYR A 17 1.34 -5.31 -8.03
C TYR A 17 -0.16 -5.46 -7.72
N ALA A 18 -0.70 -4.43 -7.07
CA ALA A 18 -2.12 -4.30 -6.87
C ALA A 18 -2.81 -4.09 -8.23
N ASP A 19 -3.95 -4.73 -8.43
CA ASP A 19 -4.87 -4.44 -9.51
C ASP A 19 -6.20 -3.94 -8.94
N ILE A 20 -7.11 -3.53 -9.82
CA ILE A 20 -8.38 -2.93 -9.40
C ILE A 20 -9.26 -3.88 -8.57
N ASP A 21 -9.13 -5.20 -8.76
CA ASP A 21 -9.93 -6.19 -8.03
C ASP A 21 -9.48 -6.28 -6.56
N ASP A 22 -8.23 -5.91 -6.25
CA ASP A 22 -7.71 -5.86 -4.88
C ASP A 22 -8.24 -4.66 -4.09
N LEU A 23 -8.74 -3.60 -4.75
CA LEU A 23 -8.96 -2.30 -4.13
C LEU A 23 -9.94 -2.38 -2.95
N HIS A 24 -11.01 -3.18 -3.09
CA HIS A 24 -11.96 -3.42 -1.99
C HIS A 24 -11.27 -3.99 -0.76
N ARG A 25 -10.41 -5.00 -0.94
CA ARG A 25 -9.73 -5.67 0.16
C ARG A 25 -8.64 -4.78 0.78
N ILE A 26 -7.92 -4.03 -0.05
CA ILE A 26 -6.94 -3.04 0.40
C ILE A 26 -7.61 -2.02 1.31
N VAL A 27 -8.68 -1.34 0.85
CA VAL A 27 -9.35 -0.28 1.64
C VAL A 27 -9.96 -0.85 2.91
N GLN A 28 -10.55 -2.04 2.86
CA GLN A 28 -11.05 -2.72 4.06
C GLN A 28 -9.93 -2.92 5.09
N MET A 29 -8.81 -3.51 4.65
CA MET A 29 -7.65 -3.73 5.51
C MET A 29 -7.11 -2.40 6.08
N LEU A 30 -7.11 -1.32 5.30
CA LEU A 30 -6.70 -0.01 5.80
C LEU A 30 -7.65 0.52 6.87
N ALA A 31 -8.97 0.36 6.68
CA ALA A 31 -9.98 0.81 7.62
C ALA A 31 -9.99 -0.01 8.93
N ASP A 32 -9.61 -1.28 8.87
CA ASP A 32 -9.54 -2.18 10.02
C ASP A 32 -8.28 -1.95 10.90
N ASP A 33 -7.24 -1.30 10.37
CA ASP A 33 -5.99 -1.00 11.09
C ASP A 33 -6.16 0.13 12.13
N GLU A 34 -5.42 0.09 13.24
CA GLU A 34 -5.55 1.02 14.37
C GLU A 34 -5.45 2.49 13.93
N LEU A 35 -4.58 2.78 12.96
CA LEU A 35 -4.41 4.13 12.41
C LEU A 35 -5.52 4.53 11.44
N GLY A 36 -6.12 3.57 10.75
CA GLY A 36 -7.10 3.80 9.69
C GLY A 36 -8.55 3.78 10.15
N MET A 37 -8.86 3.15 11.29
CA MET A 37 -10.21 3.13 11.88
C MET A 37 -10.84 4.52 12.07
N THR A 38 -10.02 5.58 12.18
CA THR A 38 -10.48 6.97 12.32
C THR A 38 -10.31 7.83 11.06
N ARG A 39 -9.65 7.29 10.02
CA ARG A 39 -9.20 8.06 8.85
C ARG A 39 -9.80 7.57 7.54
N GLU A 40 -10.07 6.27 7.45
CA GLU A 40 -10.54 5.62 6.23
C GLU A 40 -12.06 5.44 6.25
N ARG A 41 -12.65 5.34 5.07
CA ARG A 41 -14.09 5.10 4.90
C ARG A 41 -14.32 3.88 4.01
N TYR A 42 -14.47 2.73 4.65
CA TYR A 42 -14.83 1.49 3.95
C TYR A 42 -16.36 1.35 3.87
N GLU A 43 -16.89 1.40 2.65
CA GLU A 43 -18.32 1.28 2.33
C GLU A 43 -18.49 0.37 1.11
N ASN A 44 -19.72 -0.11 0.89
CA ASN A 44 -20.08 -0.83 -0.32
C ASN A 44 -21.30 -0.15 -0.99
N PRO A 45 -21.15 0.49 -2.18
CA PRO A 45 -19.93 0.55 -2.99
C PRO A 45 -18.81 1.37 -2.34
N LEU A 46 -17.55 1.09 -2.74
CA LEU A 46 -16.43 1.93 -2.29
C LEU A 46 -16.63 3.39 -2.69
N PRO A 47 -16.23 4.35 -1.84
CA PRO A 47 -16.18 5.74 -2.23
C PRO A 47 -15.35 5.97 -3.49
N GLU A 48 -15.88 6.78 -4.42
CA GLU A 48 -15.24 7.10 -5.70
C GLU A 48 -13.84 7.70 -5.53
N SER A 49 -13.54 8.31 -4.38
CA SER A 49 -12.21 8.84 -4.06
C SER A 49 -11.12 7.76 -4.10
N TYR A 50 -11.43 6.52 -3.66
CA TYR A 50 -10.45 5.43 -3.69
C TYR A 50 -10.21 4.93 -5.12
N LEU A 51 -11.25 4.87 -5.96
CA LEU A 51 -11.13 4.52 -7.38
C LEU A 51 -10.27 5.55 -8.13
N LYS A 52 -10.53 6.84 -7.91
CA LYS A 52 -9.76 7.94 -8.51
C LYS A 52 -8.29 7.92 -8.07
N ALA A 53 -8.04 7.67 -6.78
CA ALA A 53 -6.68 7.56 -6.25
C ALA A 53 -5.93 6.36 -6.85
N PHE A 54 -6.56 5.18 -6.89
CA PHE A 54 -5.97 3.98 -7.47
C PHE A 54 -5.62 4.18 -8.95
N ALA A 55 -6.54 4.74 -9.75
CA ALA A 55 -6.29 5.01 -11.16
C ALA A 55 -5.12 6.01 -11.36
N ALA A 56 -5.02 7.03 -10.52
CA ALA A 56 -3.91 7.99 -10.57
C ALA A 56 -2.56 7.30 -10.27
N ILE A 57 -2.51 6.45 -9.25
CA ILE A 57 -1.33 5.67 -8.87
C ILE A 57 -0.94 4.71 -10.00
N GLU A 58 -1.88 3.94 -10.53
CA GLU A 58 -1.64 2.96 -11.61
C GLU A 58 -1.13 3.64 -12.90
N SER A 59 -1.60 4.85 -13.19
CA SER A 59 -1.20 5.59 -14.39
C SER A 59 0.17 6.27 -14.30
N ASP A 60 0.70 6.48 -13.10
CA ASP A 60 1.98 7.17 -12.89
C ASP A 60 3.13 6.16 -12.86
N PRO A 61 4.07 6.18 -13.83
CA PRO A 61 5.19 5.23 -13.87
C PRO A 61 6.17 5.38 -12.70
N ASN A 62 6.03 6.44 -11.88
CA ASN A 62 6.83 6.66 -10.69
C ASN A 62 6.10 6.26 -9.41
N ASN A 63 4.91 5.68 -9.50
CA ASN A 63 4.18 5.14 -8.36
C ASN A 63 3.94 3.64 -8.56
N GLU A 64 4.10 2.90 -7.48
CA GLU A 64 3.78 1.48 -7.41
C GLU A 64 2.91 1.22 -6.17
N LEU A 65 1.86 0.42 -6.33
CA LEU A 65 1.09 -0.14 -5.22
C LEU A 65 1.28 -1.65 -5.22
N ILE A 66 1.81 -2.19 -4.13
CA ILE A 66 2.21 -3.59 -4.01
C ILE A 66 1.42 -4.20 -2.85
N VAL A 67 0.83 -5.36 -3.09
CA VAL A 67 0.14 -6.15 -2.05
C VAL A 67 1.02 -7.28 -1.55
N GLY A 68 0.97 -7.50 -0.23
CA GLY A 68 1.51 -8.67 0.44
C GLY A 68 0.43 -9.73 0.60
N CYS A 69 0.70 -10.95 0.14
CA CYS A 69 -0.28 -12.05 0.13
C CYS A 69 0.21 -13.27 0.93
N ILE A 70 -0.69 -13.85 1.74
CA ILE A 70 -0.53 -15.20 2.30
C ILE A 70 -1.63 -16.07 1.67
N GLY A 71 -1.25 -16.92 0.72
CA GLY A 71 -2.23 -17.55 -0.17
C GLY A 71 -2.97 -16.47 -0.98
N GLU A 72 -4.30 -16.55 -1.00
CA GLU A 72 -5.17 -15.57 -1.67
C GLU A 72 -5.47 -14.33 -0.80
N ALA A 73 -5.10 -14.35 0.49
CA ALA A 73 -5.42 -13.28 1.41
C ALA A 73 -4.40 -12.13 1.30
N ILE A 74 -4.88 -10.92 1.00
CA ILE A 74 -4.10 -9.70 1.16
C ILE A 74 -3.99 -9.39 2.65
N VAL A 75 -2.75 -9.32 3.12
CA VAL A 75 -2.39 -9.08 4.52
C VAL A 75 -1.52 -7.84 4.71
N GLY A 76 -1.16 -7.17 3.62
CA GLY A 76 -0.40 -5.93 3.65
C GLY A 76 -0.47 -5.20 2.32
N VAL A 77 -0.21 -3.89 2.37
CA VAL A 77 -0.07 -3.05 1.18
C VAL A 77 1.07 -2.07 1.40
N LEU A 78 1.80 -1.80 0.33
CA LEU A 78 2.92 -0.87 0.26
C LEU A 78 2.73 0.04 -0.95
N GLN A 79 2.73 1.34 -0.73
CA GLN A 79 2.87 2.31 -1.83
C GLN A 79 4.30 2.81 -1.88
N ILE A 80 4.91 2.80 -3.06
CA ILE A 80 6.26 3.32 -3.30
C ILE A 80 6.15 4.44 -4.34
N THR A 81 6.77 5.58 -4.04
CA THR A 81 6.91 6.70 -4.98
C THR A 81 8.38 6.93 -5.29
N PHE A 82 8.74 6.99 -6.56
CA PHE A 82 10.07 7.31 -7.04
C PHE A 82 10.15 8.81 -7.35
N THR A 83 11.08 9.52 -6.73
CA THR A 83 11.24 10.96 -6.90
C THR A 83 12.68 11.31 -7.29
N PRO A 84 12.90 12.01 -8.40
CA PRO A 84 14.23 12.46 -8.79
C PRO A 84 14.68 13.67 -7.95
N TYR A 85 15.97 13.73 -7.62
CA TYR A 85 16.59 14.83 -6.89
C TYR A 85 17.88 15.29 -7.59
N LEU A 86 18.18 16.59 -7.52
CA LEU A 86 19.47 17.11 -8.00
C LEU A 86 20.65 16.70 -7.12
N THR A 87 20.38 16.40 -5.84
CA THR A 87 21.42 15.97 -4.89
C THR A 87 21.95 14.58 -5.25
N HIS A 88 23.16 14.30 -4.75
CA HIS A 88 23.91 13.08 -5.10
C HIS A 88 23.99 12.83 -6.62
N GLN A 89 24.26 13.91 -7.37
CA GLN A 89 24.50 13.86 -8.83
C GLN A 89 23.28 13.36 -9.64
N GLY A 90 22.08 13.87 -9.35
CA GLY A 90 20.87 13.47 -10.10
C GLY A 90 20.25 12.15 -9.62
N SER A 91 20.43 11.80 -8.35
CA SER A 91 19.93 10.55 -7.79
C SER A 91 18.41 10.47 -7.74
N TRP A 92 17.90 9.25 -7.76
CA TRP A 92 16.49 8.95 -7.49
C TRP A 92 16.32 8.40 -6.09
N ARG A 93 15.18 8.70 -5.47
CA ARG A 93 14.81 8.14 -4.16
C ARG A 93 13.47 7.45 -4.24
N ALA A 94 13.35 6.30 -3.58
CA ALA A 94 12.09 5.66 -3.31
C ALA A 94 11.58 6.10 -1.93
N ILE A 95 10.31 6.48 -1.85
CA ILE A 95 9.64 6.93 -0.64
C ILE A 95 8.45 6.00 -0.40
N THR A 96 8.23 5.61 0.86
CA THR A 96 7.07 4.81 1.27
C THR A 96 6.55 5.28 2.63
N ASP A 97 5.33 4.89 3.00
CA ASP A 97 4.75 5.29 4.30
C ASP A 97 5.37 4.51 5.46
N LYS A 98 6.02 5.23 6.36
CA LYS A 98 6.70 4.71 7.54
C LYS A 98 5.74 4.36 8.68
N LYS A 99 4.50 4.85 8.67
CA LYS A 99 3.66 4.87 9.89
C LYS A 99 2.88 3.58 10.16
N ARG A 100 2.90 2.59 9.27
CA ARG A 100 2.26 1.29 9.52
C ARG A 100 3.30 0.27 9.98
N ASP A 101 3.58 0.28 11.28
CA ASP A 101 4.57 -0.62 11.90
C ASP A 101 4.24 -2.10 11.62
N ASP A 102 2.97 -2.47 11.50
CA ASP A 102 2.58 -3.86 11.19
C ASP A 102 2.86 -4.25 9.73
N SER A 103 2.63 -3.34 8.78
CA SER A 103 3.08 -3.53 7.39
C SER A 103 4.60 -3.67 7.34
N LEU A 104 5.33 -2.77 8.02
CA LEU A 104 6.80 -2.81 8.10
C LEU A 104 7.31 -4.12 8.70
N ARG A 105 6.76 -4.56 9.84
CA ARG A 105 7.10 -5.84 10.49
C ARG A 105 6.78 -7.05 9.61
N PHE A 106 5.69 -7.01 8.84
CA PHE A 106 5.36 -8.05 7.87
C PHE A 106 6.45 -8.17 6.79
N TYR A 107 6.91 -7.06 6.21
CA TYR A 107 7.96 -7.07 5.20
C TYR A 107 9.35 -7.40 5.78
N GLU A 108 9.66 -6.97 7.01
CA GLU A 108 10.88 -7.39 7.73
C GLU A 108 10.94 -8.91 7.93
N ARG A 109 9.81 -9.54 8.31
CA ARG A 109 9.72 -11.01 8.45
C ARG A 109 9.93 -11.76 7.13
N LEU A 110 9.73 -11.10 6.00
CA LEU A 110 9.92 -11.66 4.66
C LEU A 110 11.29 -11.33 4.05
N GLY A 111 12.19 -10.71 4.82
CA GLY A 111 13.61 -10.53 4.47
C GLY A 111 13.98 -9.15 3.92
N PHE A 112 13.06 -8.18 3.91
CA PHE A 112 13.34 -6.81 3.50
C PHE A 112 13.96 -6.01 4.65
N LYS A 113 14.86 -5.06 4.35
CA LYS A 113 15.50 -4.16 5.35
C LYS A 113 15.17 -2.70 5.04
N VAL A 114 14.65 -1.99 6.05
CA VAL A 114 14.42 -0.54 5.98
C VAL A 114 15.75 0.19 5.98
N THR A 115 15.98 1.10 5.02
CA THR A 115 17.30 1.76 4.90
C THR A 115 17.32 3.28 5.19
N HIS A 116 16.22 4.03 5.23
CA HIS A 116 16.29 5.47 5.52
C HIS A 116 15.03 6.03 6.21
N GLU A 117 15.20 6.82 7.28
CA GLU A 117 14.14 7.60 7.93
C GLU A 117 14.22 9.08 7.52
N GLY A 118 13.12 9.63 6.97
CA GLY A 118 13.04 11.05 6.61
C GLY A 118 12.91 12.00 7.82
N LEU A 119 13.47 13.21 7.70
CA LEU A 119 13.43 14.27 8.71
C LEU A 119 12.12 15.10 8.64
N LYS A 120 11.61 15.59 9.78
CA LYS A 120 10.49 16.53 9.87
C LYS A 120 10.88 17.80 10.62
N MET A 121 10.46 18.96 10.12
CA MET A 121 10.46 20.24 10.83
C MET A 121 9.01 20.63 11.12
N LYS A 122 8.68 21.00 12.36
CA LYS A 122 7.42 21.66 12.69
C LYS A 122 7.61 23.17 12.56
N LEU A 123 6.73 23.81 11.81
CA LEU A 123 6.46 25.25 11.98
C LEU A 123 5.52 25.42 13.18
#